data_AF-A0A0K8TQQ1-F1
#
_entry.id   AF-A0A0K8TQQ1-F1
#
_cell.length_a   1.000
_cell.length_b   1.000
_cell.length_c   1.000
_cell.angle_alpha   90.00
_cell.angle_beta   90.00
_cell.angle_gamma   90.00
#
_symmetry.space_group_name_H-M   'P 1'
#
loop_
_entity.id
_entity.type
_entity.pdbx_description
1 polymer ?
#
loop_
_entity_poly.entity_id
_entity_poly.type
_entity_poly.pdbx_seq_one_letter_code
_entity_poly.pdbx_strand_id
1 'polypeptide(L)'
;ISQFNMSSTRGDMVSDGSSKSSSLPLVGIKILELLLIILCIGLLDDPANNSGFRTFVTQRTVGIAYATLGGFLLFSLAFLIITFADDVCPWKTSALMSFCAAILFLTCGALMLRDWSAVKERSVWLPNTQRLDLLCGAGAVSVILVLVFLIDLALTLTLGIGGGLD
;
A
#
# COMPACT_ATOMS: atom_id res chain seq x y z
N ILE A 1 18.10 -56.12 -34.89
CA ILE A 1 17.97 -55.02 -35.86
C ILE A 1 17.68 -53.74 -35.07
N SER A 2 18.71 -52.92 -34.97
CA SER A 2 18.70 -51.56 -34.42
C SER A 2 18.04 -50.61 -35.41
N GLN A 3 17.14 -49.73 -34.96
CA GLN A 3 16.94 -48.44 -35.62
C GLN A 3 16.91 -47.35 -34.56
N PHE A 4 18.11 -46.86 -34.31
CA PHE A 4 18.43 -45.55 -33.75
C PHE A 4 17.88 -44.51 -34.74
N ASN A 5 16.93 -43.66 -34.33
CA ASN A 5 16.59 -42.49 -35.12
C ASN A 5 16.77 -41.24 -34.27
N MET A 6 17.95 -40.66 -34.41
CA MET A 6 18.40 -39.42 -33.82
C MET A 6 18.63 -38.45 -34.97
N SER A 7 17.78 -37.43 -35.05
CA SER A 7 17.94 -36.13 -35.76
C SER A 7 16.54 -35.53 -35.92
N SER A 8 16.27 -34.25 -35.78
CA SER A 8 17.11 -33.08 -35.53
C SER A 8 16.18 -31.97 -35.05
N THR A 9 16.63 -31.27 -34.02
CA THR A 9 16.31 -29.89 -33.63
C THR A 9 15.72 -29.03 -34.75
N ARG A 10 14.54 -28.45 -34.52
CA ARG A 10 14.06 -27.27 -35.25
C ARG A 10 13.08 -26.42 -34.41
N GLY A 11 13.67 -25.43 -33.73
CA GLY A 11 13.11 -24.08 -33.62
C GLY A 11 11.99 -23.86 -32.62
N ASP A 12 12.40 -23.54 -31.40
CA ASP A 12 12.04 -22.34 -30.63
C ASP A 12 11.10 -21.32 -31.30
N MET A 13 10.30 -20.67 -30.43
CA MET A 13 9.39 -19.54 -30.64
C MET A 13 7.92 -19.89 -30.89
N VAL A 14 7.30 -20.57 -29.93
CA VAL A 14 5.86 -20.44 -29.69
C VAL A 14 5.66 -19.70 -28.37
N SER A 15 5.55 -18.38 -28.50
CA SER A 15 4.80 -17.46 -27.63
C SER A 15 5.17 -17.36 -26.14
N ASP A 16 6.43 -17.05 -25.80
CA ASP A 16 6.79 -16.50 -24.47
C ASP A 16 6.64 -14.96 -24.42
N GLY A 17 5.47 -14.47 -24.85
CA GLY A 17 5.22 -13.03 -25.00
C GLY A 17 3.90 -12.52 -24.40
N SER A 18 3.06 -13.40 -23.85
CA SER A 18 1.69 -13.04 -23.44
C SER A 18 1.52 -12.79 -21.94
N SER A 19 2.45 -13.20 -21.08
CA SER A 19 2.25 -13.18 -19.61
C SER A 19 2.74 -11.89 -18.95
N LYS A 20 3.57 -11.09 -19.64
CA LYS A 20 4.24 -9.92 -19.05
C LYS A 20 3.38 -8.65 -18.97
N SER A 21 2.24 -8.60 -19.69
CA SER A 21 1.38 -7.40 -19.70
C SER A 21 0.43 -7.30 -18.49
N SER A 22 0.09 -8.44 -17.87
CA SER A 22 -0.90 -8.50 -16.78
C SER A 22 -0.30 -8.17 -15.40
N SER A 23 1.00 -8.41 -15.19
CA SER A 23 1.68 -8.14 -13.92
C SER A 23 2.20 -6.69 -13.80
N LEU A 24 2.43 -6.01 -14.92
CA LEU A 24 2.82 -4.59 -14.96
C LEU A 24 1.89 -3.64 -14.19
N PRO A 25 0.55 -3.70 -14.34
CA PRO A 25 -0.35 -2.83 -13.58
C PRO A 25 -0.30 -3.10 -12.07
N LEU A 26 -0.08 -4.36 -11.66
CA LEU A 26 -0.02 -4.74 -10.25
C LEU A 26 1.24 -4.20 -9.57
N VAL A 27 2.40 -4.29 -10.24
CA VAL A 27 3.65 -3.70 -9.75
C VAL A 27 3.55 -2.17 -9.67
N GLY A 28 2.95 -1.54 -10.68
CA GLY A 28 2.76 -0.09 -10.69
C GLY A 28 1.92 0.41 -9.51
N ILE A 29 0.86 -0.31 -9.16
CA ILE A 29 0.01 0.02 -8.01
C ILE A 29 0.75 -0.16 -6.69
N LYS A 30 1.54 -1.24 -6.53
CA LYS A 30 2.36 -1.44 -5.32
C LYS A 30 3.39 -0.33 -5.11
N ILE A 31 3.99 0.17 -6.18
CA ILE A 31 4.90 1.33 -6.11
C ILE A 31 4.13 2.58 -5.67
N LEU A 32 2.93 2.80 -6.22
CA LEU A 32 2.09 3.94 -5.87
C LEU A 32 1.62 3.88 -4.39
N GLU A 33 1.24 2.70 -3.90
CA GLU A 33 0.95 2.45 -2.47
C GLU A 33 2.15 2.82 -1.61
N LEU A 34 3.35 2.31 -1.96
CA LEU A 34 4.57 2.56 -1.21
C LEU A 34 4.93 4.06 -1.15
N LEU A 35 4.78 4.79 -2.26
CA LEU A 35 5.01 6.23 -2.31
C LEU A 35 4.02 7.00 -1.44
N LEU A 36 2.73 6.63 -1.49
CA LEU A 36 1.70 7.26 -0.66
C LEU A 36 1.90 6.98 0.84
N ILE A 37 2.36 5.78 1.21
CA ILE A 37 2.70 5.44 2.59
C ILE A 37 3.88 6.29 3.09
N ILE A 38 4.95 6.41 2.30
CA ILE A 38 6.12 7.24 2.64
C ILE A 38 5.71 8.72 2.79
N LEU A 39 4.88 9.22 1.88
CA LEU A 39 4.33 10.57 1.96
C LEU A 39 3.53 10.75 3.26
N CYS A 40 2.64 9.81 3.58
CA CYS A 40 1.82 9.86 4.79
C CYS A 40 2.66 9.84 6.07
N ILE A 41 3.74 9.06 6.11
CA ILE A 41 4.71 9.04 7.23
C ILE A 41 5.38 10.41 7.34
N GLY A 42 5.87 10.99 6.23
CA GLY A 42 6.53 12.30 6.24
C GLY A 42 5.61 13.43 6.72
N LEU A 43 4.34 13.41 6.34
CA LEU A 43 3.35 14.38 6.83
C LEU A 43 3.03 14.17 8.33
N LEU A 44 3.14 12.95 8.84
CA LEU A 44 2.86 12.61 10.23
C LEU A 44 4.06 12.87 11.17
N ASP A 45 5.28 12.88 10.65
CA ASP A 45 6.50 12.99 11.46
C ASP A 45 6.71 14.39 12.07
N ASP A 46 6.46 15.45 11.28
CA ASP A 46 6.57 16.84 11.75
C ASP A 46 5.64 17.15 12.94
N PRO A 47 4.33 16.80 12.92
CA PRO A 47 3.47 17.01 14.08
C PRO A 47 3.81 16.11 15.28
N ALA A 48 4.46 14.94 15.06
CA ALA A 48 4.77 13.99 16.11
C ALA A 48 6.04 14.32 16.92
N ASN A 49 7.08 14.87 16.29
CA ASN A 49 8.42 14.97 16.91
C ASN A 49 8.86 16.39 17.32
N ASN A 50 8.25 17.46 16.76
CA ASN A 50 8.68 18.85 16.97
C ASN A 50 7.74 19.71 17.84
N SER A 51 7.09 19.12 18.85
CA SER A 51 6.09 19.80 19.68
C SER A 51 6.56 20.07 21.12
N GLY A 52 7.07 21.28 21.35
CA GLY A 52 7.16 21.91 22.68
C GLY A 52 5.79 22.26 23.30
N PHE A 53 4.68 21.80 22.71
CA PHE A 53 3.32 21.96 23.21
C PHE A 53 2.61 20.60 23.20
N ARG A 54 1.96 20.27 24.31
CA ARG A 54 1.20 19.02 24.55
C ARG A 54 0.46 18.54 23.30
N THR A 55 0.95 17.45 22.73
CA THR A 55 0.23 16.45 21.90
C THR A 55 -1.18 16.86 21.47
N PHE A 56 -1.27 17.58 20.36
CA PHE A 56 -2.54 17.84 19.66
C PHE A 56 -3.18 16.55 19.12
N VAL A 57 -2.38 15.51 18.92
CA VAL A 57 -2.80 14.17 18.52
C VAL A 57 -2.72 13.23 19.72
N THR A 58 -3.77 12.46 19.95
CA THR A 58 -3.77 11.47 21.00
C THR A 58 -2.64 10.46 20.76
N GLN A 59 -1.79 10.18 21.75
CA GLN A 59 -0.66 9.24 21.63
C GLN A 59 -1.11 7.85 21.13
N ARG A 60 -2.37 7.49 21.40
CA ARG A 60 -3.05 6.29 20.90
C ARG A 60 -3.26 6.32 19.38
N THR A 61 -3.70 7.44 18.84
CA THR A 61 -3.90 7.64 17.39
C THR A 61 -2.58 7.54 16.65
N VAL A 62 -1.53 8.17 17.19
CA VAL A 62 -0.17 8.10 16.64
C VAL A 62 0.35 6.66 16.63
N GLY A 63 0.18 5.92 17.74
CA GLY A 63 0.60 4.53 17.83
C GLY A 63 -0.07 3.62 16.79
N ILE A 64 -1.38 3.76 16.59
CA ILE A 64 -2.12 2.98 15.58
C ILE A 64 -1.68 3.38 14.16
N ALA A 65 -1.45 4.67 13.92
CA ALA A 65 -1.02 5.18 12.62
C ALA A 65 0.35 4.64 12.22
N TYR A 66 1.38 4.76 13.08
CA TYR A 66 2.71 4.24 12.80
C TYR A 66 2.74 2.70 12.69
N ALA A 67 1.95 1.99 13.51
CA ALA A 67 1.83 0.54 13.40
C ALA A 67 1.24 0.11 12.03
N THR A 68 0.21 0.81 11.57
CA THR A 68 -0.44 0.56 10.28
C THR A 68 0.50 0.93 9.12
N LEU A 69 1.02 2.16 9.12
CA LEU A 69 1.93 2.66 8.09
C LEU A 69 3.19 1.80 7.98
N GLY A 70 3.82 1.46 9.11
CA GLY A 70 5.01 0.62 9.14
C GLY A 70 4.74 -0.82 8.68
N GLY A 71 3.63 -1.42 9.15
CA GLY A 71 3.26 -2.79 8.76
C GLY A 71 3.03 -2.94 7.26
N PHE A 72 2.28 -2.01 6.66
CA PHE A 72 1.98 -2.07 5.22
C PHE A 72 3.12 -1.56 4.34
N LEU A 73 4.02 -0.71 4.86
CA LEU A 73 5.27 -0.39 4.18
C LEU A 73 6.13 -1.65 4.01
N LEU A 74 6.34 -2.41 5.09
CA LEU A 74 7.11 -3.64 5.05
C LEU A 74 6.45 -4.69 4.16
N PHE A 75 5.12 -4.82 4.23
CA PHE A 75 4.38 -5.72 3.35
C PHE A 75 4.56 -5.36 1.87
N SER A 76 4.40 -4.10 1.51
CA SER A 76 4.54 -3.64 0.11
C SER A 76 5.97 -3.81 -0.40
N LEU A 77 6.97 -3.58 0.47
CA LEU A 77 8.37 -3.83 0.15
C LEU A 77 8.66 -5.32 -0.06
N ALA A 78 8.17 -6.19 0.84
CA ALA A 78 8.32 -7.63 0.70
C ALA A 78 7.67 -8.15 -0.57
N PHE A 79 6.47 -7.66 -0.92
CA PHE A 79 5.79 -8.00 -2.17
C PHE A 79 6.62 -7.62 -3.40
N LEU A 80 7.21 -6.43 -3.41
CA LEU A 80 8.11 -6.01 -4.48
C LEU A 80 9.33 -6.91 -4.57
N ILE A 81 9.98 -7.25 -3.45
CA ILE A 81 11.15 -8.13 -3.44
C ILE A 81 10.82 -9.52 -4.00
N ILE A 82 9.69 -10.10 -3.59
CA ILE A 82 9.21 -11.39 -4.10
C ILE A 82 8.99 -11.30 -5.63
N THR A 83 8.36 -10.21 -6.07
CA THR A 83 8.11 -9.98 -7.51
C THR A 83 9.42 -9.80 -8.30
N PHE A 84 10.41 -9.12 -7.74
CA PHE A 84 11.73 -8.96 -8.35
C PHE A 84 12.56 -10.25 -8.36
N ALA A 85 12.25 -11.20 -7.46
CA ALA A 85 12.88 -12.51 -7.42
C ALA A 85 12.23 -13.52 -8.39
N ASP A 86 11.27 -13.08 -9.22
CA ASP A 86 10.44 -13.93 -10.09
C ASP A 86 9.71 -15.05 -9.33
N ASP A 87 9.44 -14.85 -8.03
CA ASP A 87 8.70 -15.79 -7.20
C ASP A 87 7.23 -15.37 -7.08
N VAL A 88 6.34 -16.36 -6.93
CA VAL A 88 4.90 -16.17 -7.05
C VAL A 88 4.28 -16.06 -5.66
N CYS A 89 3.85 -14.86 -5.29
CA CYS A 89 3.12 -14.67 -4.04
C CYS A 89 1.69 -15.25 -4.20
N PRO A 90 1.21 -16.11 -3.28
CA PRO A 90 -0.13 -16.67 -3.41
C PRO A 90 -1.18 -15.56 -3.38
N TRP A 91 -1.98 -15.46 -4.45
CA TRP A 91 -2.93 -14.37 -4.66
C TRP A 91 -3.94 -14.22 -3.51
N LYS A 92 -4.27 -15.31 -2.82
CA LYS A 92 -5.17 -15.34 -1.66
C LYS A 92 -4.61 -14.56 -0.47
N THR A 93 -3.31 -14.63 -0.21
CA THR A 93 -2.69 -13.91 0.91
C THR A 93 -2.54 -12.44 0.57
N SER A 94 -2.17 -12.12 -0.68
CA SER A 94 -2.12 -10.74 -1.17
C SER A 94 -3.47 -10.04 -1.04
N ALA A 95 -4.55 -10.66 -1.52
CA ALA A 95 -5.90 -10.12 -1.41
C ALA A 95 -6.35 -9.93 0.05
N LEU A 96 -6.07 -10.89 0.94
CA LEU A 96 -6.39 -10.77 2.36
C LEU A 96 -5.66 -9.58 3.00
N MET A 97 -4.38 -9.41 2.66
CA MET A 97 -3.56 -8.31 3.19
C MET A 97 -4.02 -6.95 2.67
N SER A 98 -4.37 -6.82 1.38
CA SER A 98 -4.92 -5.58 0.83
C SER A 98 -6.28 -5.22 1.44
N PHE A 99 -7.12 -6.22 1.76
CA PHE A 99 -8.37 -5.99 2.50
C PHE A 99 -8.13 -5.49 3.93
N CYS A 100 -7.20 -6.12 4.65
CA CYS A 100 -6.79 -5.67 5.99
C CYS A 100 -6.21 -4.24 5.93
N ALA A 101 -5.41 -3.93 4.90
CA ALA A 101 -4.87 -2.59 4.67
C ALA A 101 -5.98 -1.56 4.54
N ALA A 102 -6.98 -1.81 3.68
CA ALA A 102 -8.09 -0.89 3.48
C ALA A 102 -8.81 -0.55 4.79
N ILE A 103 -9.09 -1.53 5.65
CA ILE A 103 -9.77 -1.30 6.94
C ILE A 103 -8.89 -0.51 7.91
N LEU A 104 -7.60 -0.85 8.00
CA LEU A 104 -6.68 -0.21 8.93
C LEU A 104 -6.35 1.23 8.52
N PHE A 105 -6.17 1.49 7.22
CA PHE A 105 -6.01 2.85 6.69
C PHE A 105 -7.28 3.69 6.79
N LEU A 106 -8.46 3.07 6.68
CA LEU A 106 -9.72 3.77 6.92
C LEU A 106 -9.84 4.18 8.39
N THR A 107 -9.53 3.26 9.30
CA THR A 107 -9.54 3.51 10.74
C THR A 107 -8.54 4.60 11.13
N CYS A 108 -7.32 4.53 10.58
CA CYS A 108 -6.27 5.52 10.78
C CYS A 108 -6.71 6.91 10.29
N GLY A 109 -7.20 7.02 9.06
CA GLY A 109 -7.69 8.27 8.48
C GLY A 109 -8.85 8.87 9.29
N ALA A 110 -9.81 8.05 9.71
CA ALA A 110 -10.94 8.50 10.52
C ALA A 110 -10.49 9.05 11.89
N LEU A 111 -9.54 8.39 12.56
CA LEU A 111 -8.99 8.86 13.83
C LEU A 111 -8.25 10.19 13.69
N MET A 112 -7.43 10.33 12.64
CA MET A 112 -6.66 11.55 12.38
C MET A 112 -7.58 12.74 12.06
N LEU A 113 -8.59 12.53 11.22
CA LEU A 113 -9.58 13.56 10.89
C LEU A 113 -10.46 13.95 12.09
N ARG A 114 -10.81 12.98 12.93
CA ARG A 114 -11.55 13.25 14.18
C ARG A 114 -10.72 14.09 15.14
N ASP A 115 -9.45 13.74 15.33
CA ASP A 115 -8.55 14.49 16.21
C ASP A 115 -8.30 15.90 15.64
N TRP A 116 -8.15 16.06 14.32
CA TRP A 116 -8.09 17.37 13.66
C TRP A 116 -9.35 18.23 13.92
N SER A 117 -10.53 17.67 13.71
CA SER A 117 -11.81 18.37 13.94
C SER A 117 -11.97 18.79 15.40
N ALA A 118 -11.63 17.91 16.35
CA ALA A 118 -11.72 18.19 17.77
C ALA A 118 -10.79 19.31 18.22
N VAL A 119 -9.59 19.41 17.64
CA VAL A 119 -8.64 20.50 17.96
C VAL A 119 -9.10 21.83 17.35
N LYS A 120 -9.65 21.80 16.14
CA LYS A 120 -10.19 22.99 15.46
C LYS A 120 -11.36 23.62 16.23
N GLU A 121 -12.27 22.80 16.76
CA GLU A 121 -13.44 23.28 17.53
C GLU A 121 -13.06 23.93 18.87
N ARG A 122 -12.00 23.41 19.52
CA ARG A 122 -11.58 23.87 20.85
C ARG A 122 -10.66 25.09 20.84
N SER A 123 -10.10 25.42 19.69
CA SER A 123 -8.97 26.35 19.55
C SER A 123 -9.35 27.54 18.67
N VAL A 124 -10.13 28.48 19.20
CA VAL A 124 -10.64 29.63 18.43
C VAL A 124 -9.51 30.54 17.92
N TRP A 125 -8.30 30.50 18.50
CA TRP A 125 -7.12 31.26 18.03
C TRP A 125 -5.78 30.61 18.45
N LEU A 126 -5.25 29.64 17.71
CA LEU A 126 -3.85 29.22 17.87
C LEU A 126 -2.99 29.61 16.65
N PRO A 127 -1.82 30.27 16.84
CA PRO A 127 -0.96 30.79 15.77
C PRO A 127 -0.25 29.72 14.91
N ASN A 128 -0.45 28.43 15.18
CA ASN A 128 0.30 27.34 14.55
C ASN A 128 -0.61 26.42 13.70
N THR A 129 -1.34 27.01 12.76
CA THR A 129 -2.27 26.32 11.83
C THR A 129 -1.57 25.32 10.91
N GLN A 130 -0.32 25.58 10.55
CA GLN A 130 0.45 24.76 9.61
C GLN A 130 0.50 23.27 10.00
N ARG A 131 0.64 22.94 11.29
CA ARG A 131 0.70 21.53 11.73
C ARG A 131 -0.66 20.84 11.72
N LEU A 132 -1.74 21.60 11.93
CA LEU A 132 -3.10 21.07 11.79
C LEU A 132 -3.41 20.75 10.33
N ASP A 133 -2.92 21.57 9.40
CA ASP A 133 -3.07 21.31 7.97
C ASP A 133 -2.25 20.09 7.53
N LEU A 134 -1.07 19.86 8.11
CA LEU A 134 -0.29 18.62 7.89
C LEU A 134 -1.02 17.37 8.40
N LEU A 135 -1.63 17.43 9.59
CA LEU A 135 -2.42 16.31 10.14
C LEU A 135 -3.65 16.02 9.28
N CYS A 136 -4.35 17.06 8.84
CA CYS A 136 -5.47 16.94 7.91
C CYS A 136 -5.02 16.35 6.57
N GLY A 137 -3.87 16.79 6.07
CA GLY A 137 -3.23 16.27 4.86
C GLY A 137 -2.91 14.78 4.98
N ALA A 138 -2.30 14.36 6.09
CA ALA A 138 -2.02 12.94 6.33
C ALA A 138 -3.32 12.10 6.42
N GLY A 139 -4.34 12.62 7.09
CA GLY A 139 -5.67 12.00 7.11
C GLY A 139 -6.29 11.85 5.70
N ALA A 140 -6.19 12.89 4.87
CA ALA A 140 -6.67 12.85 3.49
C ALA A 140 -5.90 11.85 2.62
N VAL A 141 -4.57 11.81 2.74
CA VAL A 141 -3.71 10.82 2.05
C VAL A 141 -4.06 9.40 2.50
N SER A 142 -4.35 9.18 3.79
CA SER A 142 -4.81 7.90 4.30
C SER A 142 -6.12 7.44 3.65
N VAL A 143 -7.06 8.35 3.39
CA VAL A 143 -8.31 8.02 2.67
C VAL A 143 -8.03 7.67 1.20
N ILE A 144 -7.08 8.35 0.56
CA ILE A 144 -6.64 7.99 -0.80
C ILE A 144 -6.01 6.60 -0.82
N LEU A 145 -5.20 6.26 0.18
CA LEU A 145 -4.62 4.92 0.34
C LEU A 145 -5.69 3.83 0.44
N VAL A 146 -6.82 4.08 1.12
CA VAL A 146 -7.95 3.14 1.14
C VAL A 146 -8.45 2.84 -0.28
N LEU A 147 -8.61 3.87 -1.11
CA LEU A 147 -9.07 3.69 -2.49
C LEU A 147 -8.04 2.89 -3.31
N VAL A 148 -6.76 3.18 -3.13
CA VAL A 148 -5.69 2.45 -3.82
C VAL A 148 -5.67 0.98 -3.42
N PHE A 149 -5.75 0.66 -2.12
CA PHE A 149 -5.80 -0.72 -1.65
C PHE A 149 -7.07 -1.47 -2.09
N LEU A 150 -8.20 -0.77 -2.25
CA LEU A 150 -9.41 -1.36 -2.82
C LEU A 150 -9.26 -1.67 -4.31
N ILE A 151 -8.57 -0.80 -5.07
CA ILE A 151 -8.26 -1.05 -6.48
C ILE A 151 -7.28 -2.23 -6.60
N ASP A 152 -6.23 -2.26 -5.77
CA ASP A 152 -5.27 -3.38 -5.70
C ASP A 152 -5.98 -4.70 -5.38
N LEU A 153 -6.91 -4.69 -4.41
CA LEU A 153 -7.74 -5.83 -4.08
C LEU A 153 -8.61 -6.29 -5.26
N ALA A 154 -9.30 -5.36 -5.93
CA ALA A 154 -10.16 -5.68 -7.06
C ALA A 154 -9.37 -6.28 -8.23
N LEU A 155 -8.18 -5.73 -8.53
CA LEU A 155 -7.31 -6.27 -9.57
C LEU A 155 -6.74 -7.63 -9.19
N THR A 156 -6.28 -7.80 -7.95
CA THR A 156 -5.77 -9.08 -7.44
C THR A 156 -6.84 -10.17 -7.52
N LEU A 157 -8.10 -9.85 -7.17
CA LEU A 157 -9.22 -10.78 -7.29
C LEU A 157 -9.54 -11.11 -8.75
N THR A 158 -9.58 -10.10 -9.62
CA THR A 158 -9.90 -10.30 -11.04
C THR A 158 -8.86 -11.18 -11.73
N LEU A 159 -7.58 -10.93 -11.47
CA LEU A 159 -6.46 -11.71 -12.04
C LEU A 159 -6.37 -13.11 -11.42
N GLY A 160 -6.63 -13.24 -10.12
CA GLY A 160 -6.64 -14.52 -9.42
C GLY A 160 -7.78 -15.43 -9.87
N ILE A 161 -9.01 -14.90 -10.00
CA ILE A 161 -10.17 -15.66 -10.50
C ILE A 161 -10.00 -16.01 -11.98
N GLY A 162 -9.31 -15.17 -12.74
CA GLY A 162 -9.00 -15.41 -14.16
C GLY A 162 -7.91 -16.46 -14.42
N GLY A 163 -7.30 -17.04 -13.37
CA GLY A 163 -6.21 -18.02 -13.50
C GLY A 163 -4.90 -17.41 -14.04
N GLY A 164 -4.74 -16.08 -13.98
CA GLY A 164 -3.54 -15.39 -14.47
C GLY A 164 -2.39 -15.33 -13.45
N LEU A 165 -2.59 -15.91 -12.27
CA LEU A 165 -1.65 -15.88 -11.13
C LEU A 165 -1.32 -17.30 -10.60
N ASP A 166 -1.68 -18.35 -11.33
CA ASP A 166 -1.33 -19.75 -11.04
C ASP A 166 -0.13 -20.22 -11.89
#